data_AF-A0A060BT61-F1
#
_entry.id   AF-A0A060BT61-F1
#
_cell.length_a   1.000
_cell.length_b   1.000
_cell.length_c   1.000
_cell.angle_alpha   90.00
_cell.angle_beta   90.00
_cell.angle_gamma   90.00
#
_symmetry.space_group_name_H-M   'P 1'
#
loop_
_entity.id
_entity.type
_entity.pdbx_description
1 polymer ?
#
loop_
_entity_poly.entity_id
_entity_poly.type
_entity_poly.pdbx_seq_one_letter_code
_entity_poly.pdbx_strand_id
1 'polypeptide(L)'
;MVVTGGGLGARRLNNTTLAVLPELEKRASVVLVSGKAQYDELRARIPHDTSSFQLHSFVTVMYELLGAADIVVTRAGATTILELAALQNQPYWYQMQP
;
A
#
# COMPACT_ATOMS: atom_id res chain seq x y z
N MET A 1 -5.19 4.24 4.45
CA MET A 1 -4.22 4.65 3.41
C MET A 1 -3.36 3.46 3.02
N VAL A 2 -3.08 3.33 1.72
CA VAL A 2 -2.13 2.35 1.16
C VAL A 2 -0.89 3.05 0.63
N VAL A 3 0.29 2.55 0.97
CA VAL A 3 1.58 2.99 0.44
C VAL A 3 2.22 1.83 -0.31
N THR A 4 2.61 2.04 -1.56
CA THR A 4 3.24 0.99 -2.38
C THR A 4 4.27 1.56 -3.35
N GLY A 5 5.38 0.84 -3.52
CA GLY A 5 6.43 1.19 -4.49
C GLY A 5 6.30 0.48 -5.85
N GLY A 6 5.31 -0.39 -6.01
CA GLY A 6 5.27 -1.43 -7.04
C GLY A 6 6.13 -2.66 -6.71
N GLY A 7 6.05 -3.71 -7.54
CA GLY A 7 6.60 -5.04 -7.24
C GLY A 7 8.12 -5.12 -7.03
N LEU A 8 8.89 -4.17 -7.58
CA LEU A 8 10.34 -4.10 -7.42
C LEU A 8 10.79 -3.42 -6.10
N GLY A 9 9.85 -2.87 -5.32
CA GLY A 9 10.12 -2.29 -4.01
C GLY A 9 10.81 -0.92 -4.08
N ALA A 10 10.06 0.15 -3.84
CA ALA A 10 10.62 1.49 -3.73
C ALA A 10 11.27 1.69 -2.35
N ARG A 11 12.54 1.27 -2.19
CA ARG A 11 13.28 1.32 -0.91
C ARG A 11 13.20 2.68 -0.22
N ARG A 12 13.37 3.77 -0.98
CA ARG A 12 13.27 5.13 -0.45
C ARG A 12 11.87 5.42 0.12
N LEU A 13 10.81 5.06 -0.60
CA LEU A 13 9.43 5.25 -0.14
C LEU A 13 9.14 4.43 1.13
N ASN A 14 9.55 3.16 1.15
CA ASN A 14 9.36 2.28 2.30
C ASN A 14 10.07 2.83 3.55
N ASN A 15 11.32 3.25 3.39
CA ASN A 15 12.11 3.82 4.48
C ASN A 15 11.51 5.13 5.01
N THR A 16 11.11 6.03 4.11
CA THR A 16 10.45 7.28 4.51
C THR A 16 9.15 7.00 5.25
N THR A 17 8.35 6.04 4.77
CA THR A 17 7.07 5.66 5.40
C THR A 17 7.27 5.21 6.83
N LEU A 18 8.23 4.32 7.08
CA LEU A 18 8.56 3.89 8.45
C LEU A 18 9.10 5.05 9.30
N ALA A 19 9.92 5.93 8.74
CA ALA A 19 10.51 7.05 9.48
C ALA A 19 9.46 8.06 9.98
N VAL A 20 8.34 8.22 9.26
CA VAL A 20 7.25 9.13 9.64
C VAL A 20 6.01 8.41 10.18
N LEU A 21 6.08 7.08 10.35
CA LEU A 21 4.95 6.25 10.74
C LEU A 21 4.23 6.74 12.01
N PRO A 22 4.93 7.14 13.10
CA PRO A 22 4.25 7.63 14.31
C PRO A 22 3.38 8.86 14.07
N GLU A 23 3.74 9.72 13.11
CA GLU A 23 2.92 10.89 12.75
C GLU A 23 1.78 10.53 11.80
N LEU A 24 1.96 9.51 10.96
CA LEU A 24 0.92 9.02 10.07
C LEU A 24 -0.20 8.33 10.84
N GLU A 25 0.14 7.49 11.82
CA GLU A 25 -0.84 6.74 12.63
C GLU A 25 -1.74 7.65 13.48
N LYS A 26 -1.31 8.89 13.79
CA LYS A 26 -2.18 9.90 14.41
C LYS A 26 -3.35 10.34 13.53
N ARG A 27 -3.29 10.05 12.23
CA ARG A 27 -4.22 10.59 11.21
C ARG A 27 -4.89 9.50 10.39
N ALA A 28 -4.26 8.35 10.21
CA ALA A 28 -4.77 7.29 9.34
C ALA A 28 -4.19 5.92 9.69
N SER A 29 -4.97 4.87 9.42
CA SER A 29 -4.43 3.52 9.31
C SER A 29 -3.56 3.39 8.06
N VAL A 30 -2.39 2.77 8.21
CA VAL A 30 -1.36 2.70 7.17
C VAL A 30 -1.09 1.25 6.78
N VAL A 31 -1.29 0.95 5.50
CA VAL A 31 -0.85 -0.31 4.91
C VAL A 31 0.34 -0.04 4.00
N LEU A 32 1.50 -0.63 4.30
CA LEU A 32 2.67 -0.57 3.44
C LEU A 32 2.82 -1.89 2.68
N VAL A 33 2.72 -1.84 1.35
CA VAL A 33 3.05 -2.97 0.48
C VAL A 33 4.47 -2.81 -0.05
N SER A 34 5.36 -3.66 0.44
CA SER A 34 6.77 -3.68 0.07
C SER A 34 7.07 -4.73 -1.01
N GLY A 35 8.23 -4.59 -1.66
CA GLY A 35 8.77 -5.65 -2.52
C GLY A 35 9.37 -6.77 -1.68
N LYS A 36 9.28 -8.02 -2.17
CA LYS A 36 9.74 -9.23 -1.43
C LYS A 36 11.14 -9.10 -0.85
N ALA A 37 12.08 -8.55 -1.62
CA ALA A 37 13.48 -8.40 -1.22
C ALA A 37 13.71 -7.45 -0.01
N GLN A 38 12.74 -6.61 0.34
CA GLN A 38 12.86 -5.63 1.42
C GLN A 38 12.00 -5.96 2.63
N TYR A 39 11.14 -6.99 2.54
CA TYR A 39 10.14 -7.28 3.56
C TYR A 39 10.77 -7.58 4.92
N ASP A 40 11.73 -8.51 4.97
CA ASP A 40 12.34 -8.92 6.25
C ASP A 40 13.11 -7.79 6.91
N GLU A 41 13.83 -6.99 6.12
CA GLU A 41 14.55 -5.80 6.60
C GLU A 41 13.58 -4.77 7.20
N LEU A 42 12.46 -4.51 6.51
CA LEU A 42 11.45 -3.56 6.98
C LEU A 42 10.76 -4.07 8.24
N ARG A 43 10.40 -5.36 8.27
CA ARG A 43 9.74 -5.99 9.42
C ARG A 43 10.56 -5.87 10.69
N ALA A 44 11.89 -6.03 10.60
CA ALA A 44 12.80 -5.87 11.73
C ALA A 44 12.91 -4.43 12.25
N ARG A 45 12.46 -3.43 11.47
CA ARG A 45 12.55 -2.01 11.78
C ARG A 45 11.20 -1.39 12.18
N ILE A 46 10.13 -2.17 12.19
CA ILE A 46 8.81 -1.68 12.59
C ILE A 46 8.86 -1.32 14.09
N PRO A 47 8.40 -0.11 14.48
CA PRO A 47 8.27 0.25 15.88
C PRO A 47 7.37 -0.74 16.64
N HIS A 48 7.66 -0.98 17.92
CA HIS A 48 6.86 -1.93 18.73
C HIS A 48 5.48 -1.39 19.12
N ASP A 49 5.26 -0.09 18.97
CA ASP A 49 4.09 0.67 19.42
C ASP A 49 3.13 1.07 18.29
N THR A 50 3.09 0.31 17.20
CA THR A 50 2.16 0.55 16.10
C THR A 50 0.79 -0.07 16.39
N SER A 51 -0.30 0.70 16.27
CA SER A 51 -1.67 0.23 16.54
C SER A 51 -2.53 0.04 15.28
N SER A 52 -2.13 0.67 14.18
CA SER A 52 -2.91 0.84 12.94
C SER A 52 -2.06 0.70 11.68
N PHE A 53 -0.88 0.07 11.82
CA PHE A 53 0.05 -0.21 10.74
C PHE A 53 0.03 -1.68 10.33
N GLN A 54 0.12 -1.93 9.02
CA GLN A 54 0.33 -3.27 8.48
C GLN A 54 1.43 -3.24 7.41
N LEU A 55 2.37 -4.17 7.49
CA LEU A 55 3.36 -4.42 6.45
C LEU A 55 2.99 -5.71 5.70
N HIS A 56 2.88 -5.61 4.37
CA HIS A 56 2.67 -6.75 3.49
C HIS A 56 3.85 -6.90 2.53
N SER A 57 4.28 -8.14 2.29
CA SER A 57 5.13 -8.46 1.13
C SER A 57 4.22 -8.66 -0.07
N PHE A 58 4.49 -8.00 -1.19
CA PHE A 58 3.87 -8.21 -2.52
C PHE A 58 2.48 -8.89 -2.48
N VAL A 59 1.41 -8.08 -2.53
CA VAL A 59 0.04 -8.57 -2.51
C VAL A 59 -0.38 -8.99 -3.92
N THR A 60 -0.83 -10.24 -4.09
CA THR A 60 -1.30 -10.78 -5.38
C THR A 60 -2.58 -10.09 -5.88
N VAL A 61 -3.34 -9.52 -4.95
CA VAL A 61 -4.67 -8.94 -5.17
C VAL A 61 -4.66 -7.44 -4.87
N MET A 62 -3.81 -6.70 -5.59
CA MET A 62 -3.59 -5.27 -5.34
C MET A 62 -4.87 -4.42 -5.51
N TYR A 63 -5.78 -4.82 -6.41
CA TYR A 63 -7.01 -4.08 -6.68
C TYR A 63 -7.96 -4.00 -5.49
N GLU A 64 -8.08 -5.06 -4.67
CA GLU A 64 -8.91 -5.03 -3.46
C GLU A 64 -8.34 -4.08 -2.42
N LEU A 65 -7.02 -4.14 -2.24
CA LEU A 65 -6.32 -3.28 -1.30
C LEU A 65 -6.45 -1.80 -1.68
N LEU A 66 -6.27 -1.49 -2.96
CA LEU A 66 -6.41 -0.15 -3.50
C LEU A 66 -7.88 0.31 -3.49
N GLY A 67 -8.83 -0.57 -3.79
CA GLY A 67 -10.27 -0.25 -3.77
C GLY A 67 -10.81 0.02 -2.36
N ALA A 68 -10.19 -0.57 -1.33
CA ALA A 68 -10.51 -0.29 0.07
C ALA A 68 -9.82 0.97 0.63
N ALA A 69 -8.92 1.61 -0.13
CA ALA A 69 -8.11 2.72 0.35
C ALA A 69 -8.73 4.08 -0.01
N ASP A 70 -8.88 4.96 0.98
CA ASP A 70 -9.27 6.36 0.73
C ASP A 70 -8.14 7.16 0.05
N ILE A 71 -6.89 6.78 0.35
CA ILE A 71 -5.67 7.45 -0.14
C ILE A 71 -4.65 6.39 -0.51
N VAL A 72 -4.09 6.53 -1.72
CA VAL A 72 -2.98 5.71 -2.23
C VAL A 72 -1.76 6.59 -2.47
N VAL A 73 -0.64 6.24 -1.84
CA VAL A 73 0.67 6.86 -2.07
C VAL A 73 1.53 5.87 -2.83
N THR A 74 1.95 6.23 -4.03
CA THR A 74 2.75 5.36 -4.88
C THR A 74 3.77 6.15 -5.69
N ARG A 75 4.79 5.45 -6.20
CA ARG A 75 5.62 5.99 -7.29
C ARG A 75 4.76 6.07 -8.55
N ALA A 76 4.98 7.09 -9.37
CA ALA A 76 4.34 7.26 -10.69
C ALA A 76 4.82 6.22 -11.74
N GLY A 77 4.72 4.93 -11.43
CA GLY A 77 4.94 3.87 -12.40
C GLY A 77 3.71 3.71 -13.30
N ALA A 78 3.93 3.56 -14.60
CA ALA A 78 2.86 3.42 -15.59
C ALA A 78 1.84 2.32 -15.22
N THR A 79 2.32 1.17 -14.71
CA THR A 79 1.46 0.07 -14.26
C THR A 79 0.54 0.48 -13.10
N THR A 80 1.05 1.15 -12.07
CA THR A 80 0.23 1.55 -10.92
C THR A 80 -0.77 2.65 -11.30
N ILE A 81 -0.41 3.54 -12.22
CA ILE A 81 -1.34 4.54 -12.77
C ILE A 81 -2.49 3.85 -13.53
N LEU A 82 -2.17 2.84 -14.35
CA LEU A 82 -3.17 2.04 -15.07
C LEU A 82 -4.09 1.26 -14.10
N GLU A 83 -3.54 0.66 -13.04
CA GLU A 83 -4.33 -0.02 -12.00
C GLU A 83 -5.31 0.93 -11.29
N LEU A 84 -4.86 2.13 -10.92
CA LEU A 84 -5.72 3.16 -10.32
C LEU A 84 -6.81 3.66 -11.29
N ALA A 85 -6.46 3.85 -12.57
CA ALA A 85 -7.43 4.24 -13.59
C ALA A 85 -8.47 3.13 -13.85
N ALA A 86 -8.07 1.86 -13.80
CA ALA A 86 -8.98 0.72 -13.93
C ALA A 86 -9.97 0.62 -12.76
N LEU A 87 -9.55 0.97 -11.54
CA LEU A 87 -10.43 1.02 -10.36
C LEU A 87 -11.53 2.08 -10.47
N GLN A 88 -11.23 3.24 -11.07
CA GLN A 88 -12.26 4.27 -11.31
C GLN A 88 -13.31 3.85 -12.34
N ASN A 89 -12.96 2.93 -13.25
CA ASN A 89 -13.81 2.48 -14.33
C ASN A 89 -14.56 1.18 -14.02
N GLN A 90 -14.61 0.72 -12.76
CA GLN A 90 -15.46 -0.39 -12.33
C GLN A 90 -16.80 0.16 -11.84
N PRO A 91 -17.88 0.04 -12.61
CA PRO A 91 -19.19 0.41 -12.12
C PRO A 91 -19.64 -0.62 -11.08
N TYR A 92 -20.23 -0.14 -9.99
CA TYR A 92 -20.75 -0.96 -8.89
C TYR A 92 -21.74 -2.08 -9.29
N TRP A 93 -22.19 -2.13 -10.55
CA TRP A 93 -23.13 -3.12 -11.05
C TRP A 93 -22.51 -4.46 -11.50
N TYR A 94 -21.18 -4.60 -11.56
CA TYR A 94 -20.56 -5.86 -12.00
C TYR A 94 -20.52 -6.97 -10.93
N GLN A 95 -20.70 -6.62 -9.64
CA GLN A 95 -20.75 -7.59 -8.53
C GLN A 95 -22.18 -8.07 -8.19
N MET A 96 -23.20 -7.64 -8.95
CA MET A 96 -24.60 -7.99 -8.75
C MET A 96 -25.19 -8.86 -9.88
N GLN A 97 -24.38 -9.73 -10.50
CA GLN A 97 -24.93 -10.80 -11.34
C GLN A 97 -25.08 -12.08 -10.51
N PRO A 98 -26.27 -12.70 -10.47
CA PRO A 98 -26.51 -13.97 -9.77
C PRO A 98 -25.76 -15.14 -10.41
#